data_AF-A0A7Y4RBJ4-F1
#
_entry.id   AF-A0A7Y4RBJ4-F1
#
_cell.length_a   1.000
_cell.length_b   1.000
_cell.length_c   1.000
_cell.angle_alpha   90.00
_cell.angle_beta   90.00
_cell.angle_gamma   90.00
#
_symmetry.space_group_name_H-M   'P 1'
#
loop_
_entity.id
_entity.type
_entity.pdbx_description
1 polymer ?
#
loop_
_entity_poly.entity_id
_entity_poly.type
_entity_poly.pdbx_seq_one_letter_code
_entity_poly.pdbx_strand_id
1 'polypeptide(L)'
;MNSGSRWHRWDPHIHAPGTLWNNQFKGSDAWDEYLTKLEQAHPVIKAIGATDYYILDSYEQMCAHKRQGRLPACDLIFPNIEMRLTTGTIEGRHVNIHLLVCPDDQNHIADLRRFLARLTFNAYGEVLTCRDDDFIKLGRMSDSSLAERAALEKGAEQFKVEFDMLRKEYEASDWAKKNILIAVAGSETDGTSGVRDGSSTTLRQEIEKFAHVIFASSPAQRNFWAGDGKASESELWQRYDGPKPCMHGCDAHDPSKVGVPDGDRYSWIKGQVAFDTLRQACIDPKGRAFVGPQRPISATPSLAIASLDIKGANWAKSPRVEFNPGLVAIIGARGSGKSALAEMTALGCDAIPEHQSDDSFLRRAKALLAGVSATLTWESGESVERQPRDGQSQGADSYPRARYLSQKFVDDLCAAVRVTDGLLEEIQRVIFEAHPLSDRDGTSSFDELLDLRVTVFRESRLREEAALERV
;
A
#
# COMPACT_ATOMS: atom_id res chain seq x y z
N MET A 1 6.83 18.61 5.23
CA MET A 1 5.83 18.14 4.25
C MET A 1 5.87 16.63 4.22
N ASN A 2 4.75 15.95 3.95
CA ASN A 2 4.71 14.49 3.80
C ASN A 2 5.37 14.11 2.46
N SER A 3 6.29 13.15 2.47
CA SER A 3 6.95 12.58 1.27
C SER A 3 6.02 11.84 0.29
N GLY A 4 4.72 11.75 0.60
CA GLY A 4 3.75 11.00 -0.19
C GLY A 4 3.70 9.52 0.20
N SER A 5 3.23 8.68 -0.70
CA SER A 5 2.98 7.25 -0.43
C SER A 5 4.27 6.45 -0.28
N ARG A 6 4.53 5.94 0.93
CA ARG A 6 5.65 5.01 1.22
C ARG A 6 5.10 3.64 1.63
N TRP A 7 5.93 2.61 1.49
CA TRP A 7 5.62 1.29 2.03
C TRP A 7 5.89 1.26 3.54
N HIS A 8 4.85 0.89 4.30
CA HIS A 8 4.91 0.74 5.74
C HIS A 8 4.51 -0.67 6.13
N ARG A 9 5.20 -1.23 7.14
CA ARG A 9 4.80 -2.51 7.72
C ARG A 9 3.58 -2.32 8.60
N TRP A 10 2.55 -3.13 8.34
CA TRP A 10 1.34 -3.23 9.13
C TRP A 10 1.29 -4.64 9.75
N ASP A 11 0.68 -4.76 10.92
CA ASP A 11 0.31 -6.05 11.52
C ASP A 11 -1.20 -6.05 11.77
N PRO A 12 -2.02 -6.49 10.78
CA PRO A 12 -3.47 -6.34 10.81
C PRO A 12 -4.19 -7.40 11.66
N HIS A 13 -3.48 -8.43 12.10
CA HIS A 13 -4.05 -9.57 12.81
C HIS A 13 -3.11 -10.00 13.92
N ILE A 14 -3.34 -9.48 15.12
CA ILE A 14 -2.57 -9.81 16.30
C ILE A 14 -3.47 -9.81 17.54
N HIS A 15 -3.46 -10.91 18.28
CA HIS A 15 -4.13 -10.99 19.59
C HIS A 15 -3.21 -10.45 20.70
N ALA A 16 -3.82 -9.98 21.79
CA ALA A 16 -3.10 -9.39 22.92
C ALA A 16 -3.30 -10.21 24.21
N PRO A 17 -2.55 -9.90 25.29
CA PRO A 17 -2.77 -10.50 26.59
C PRO A 17 -4.22 -10.35 27.05
N GLY A 18 -4.85 -11.47 27.41
CA GLY A 18 -6.27 -11.47 27.75
C GLY A 18 -7.21 -11.76 26.57
N THR A 19 -6.70 -12.15 25.39
CA THR A 19 -7.54 -12.70 24.32
C THR A 19 -8.40 -13.87 24.81
N LEU A 20 -9.61 -14.06 24.23
CA LEU A 20 -10.55 -15.07 24.72
C LEU A 20 -10.03 -16.50 24.53
N TRP A 21 -9.39 -16.81 23.40
CA TRP A 21 -8.92 -18.17 23.12
C TRP A 21 -7.42 -18.26 22.98
N ASN A 22 -6.89 -19.41 23.40
CA ASN A 22 -5.47 -19.74 23.30
C ASN A 22 -4.58 -18.63 23.90
N ASN A 23 -5.00 -18.01 25.00
CA ASN A 23 -4.21 -16.98 25.66
C ASN A 23 -3.02 -17.61 26.40
N GLN A 24 -1.82 -17.52 25.81
CA GLN A 24 -0.58 -18.01 26.42
C GLN A 24 0.28 -16.88 26.99
N PHE A 25 -0.23 -15.65 27.02
CA PHE A 25 0.39 -14.54 27.72
C PHE A 25 0.17 -14.71 29.23
N LYS A 26 1.25 -14.91 29.98
CA LYS A 26 1.21 -15.25 31.41
C LYS A 26 1.91 -14.19 32.26
N GLY A 27 1.46 -14.05 33.51
CA GLY A 27 2.06 -13.16 34.50
C GLY A 27 1.42 -11.76 34.54
N SER A 28 1.71 -11.01 35.60
CA SER A 28 1.22 -9.64 35.80
C SER A 28 1.76 -8.65 34.76
N ASP A 29 2.95 -8.95 34.22
CA ASP A 29 3.69 -8.04 33.34
C ASP A 29 3.47 -8.36 31.85
N ALA A 30 2.50 -9.24 31.54
CA ALA A 30 2.23 -9.73 30.19
C ALA A 30 2.02 -8.60 29.18
N TRP A 31 1.32 -7.53 29.56
CA TRP A 31 1.13 -6.34 28.72
C TRP A 31 2.41 -5.57 28.48
N ASP A 32 3.25 -5.42 29.51
CA ASP A 32 4.53 -4.70 29.37
C ASP A 32 5.49 -5.44 28.43
N GLU A 33 5.59 -6.76 28.59
CA GLU A 33 6.39 -7.62 27.70
C GLU A 33 5.86 -7.57 26.26
N TYR A 34 4.54 -7.71 26.09
CA TYR A 34 3.88 -7.67 24.78
C TYR A 34 4.15 -6.35 24.05
N LEU A 35 3.94 -5.21 24.72
CA LEU A 35 4.17 -3.89 24.14
C LEU A 35 5.65 -3.67 23.82
N THR A 36 6.55 -4.11 24.70
CA THR A 36 8.01 -3.99 24.48
C THR A 36 8.44 -4.76 23.23
N LYS A 37 7.90 -5.96 23.01
CA LYS A 37 8.15 -6.75 21.80
C LYS A 37 7.65 -6.05 20.54
N LEU A 38 6.47 -5.45 20.58
CA LEU A 38 5.96 -4.65 19.46
C LEU A 38 6.83 -3.42 19.17
N GLU A 39 7.31 -2.75 20.21
CA GLU A 39 8.19 -1.57 20.10
C GLU A 39 9.57 -1.93 19.54
N GLN A 40 10.05 -3.14 19.82
CA GLN A 40 11.34 -3.66 19.36
C GLN A 40 11.26 -4.44 18.04
N ALA A 41 10.05 -4.66 17.50
CA ALA A 41 9.85 -5.42 16.29
C ALA A 41 10.59 -4.80 15.09
N HIS A 42 11.27 -5.66 14.32
CA HIS A 42 11.95 -5.27 13.09
C HIS A 42 11.47 -6.13 11.91
N PRO A 43 11.07 -5.54 10.77
CA PRO A 43 10.93 -4.09 10.50
C PRO A 43 9.91 -3.42 11.43
N VAL A 44 10.05 -2.10 11.65
CA VAL A 44 9.19 -1.35 12.58
C VAL A 44 7.72 -1.44 12.17
N ILE A 45 6.85 -1.83 13.09
CA ILE A 45 5.40 -1.90 12.88
C ILE A 45 4.82 -0.48 12.96
N LYS A 46 4.17 -0.05 11.89
CA LYS A 46 3.58 1.29 11.79
C LYS A 46 2.08 1.32 12.03
N ALA A 47 1.39 0.23 11.77
CA ALA A 47 -0.03 0.10 12.08
C ALA A 47 -0.34 -1.28 12.67
N ILE A 48 -1.28 -1.32 13.62
CA ILE A 48 -1.72 -2.55 14.29
C ILE A 48 -3.24 -2.67 14.20
N GLY A 49 -3.71 -3.81 13.69
CA GLY A 49 -5.08 -4.26 13.85
C GLY A 49 -5.16 -5.12 15.10
N ALA A 50 -5.69 -4.56 16.20
CA ALA A 50 -5.83 -5.30 17.46
C ALA A 50 -6.97 -6.30 17.31
N THR A 51 -6.64 -7.59 17.32
CA THR A 51 -7.60 -8.65 17.04
C THR A 51 -8.24 -9.17 18.32
N ASP A 52 -9.55 -9.00 18.40
CA ASP A 52 -10.39 -9.52 19.48
C ASP A 52 -11.44 -10.48 18.92
N TYR A 53 -11.72 -11.56 19.65
CA TYR A 53 -12.81 -12.47 19.32
C TYR A 53 -14.14 -11.87 19.77
N TYR A 54 -14.95 -11.37 18.84
CA TYR A 54 -16.27 -10.75 19.05
C TYR A 54 -16.34 -9.49 19.94
N ILE A 55 -15.35 -9.23 20.80
CA ILE A 55 -15.32 -8.15 21.80
C ILE A 55 -14.29 -7.08 21.42
N LEU A 56 -13.98 -6.13 22.30
CA LEU A 56 -13.02 -5.03 22.02
C LEU A 56 -11.97 -4.82 23.13
N ASP A 57 -11.86 -5.75 24.07
CA ASP A 57 -11.07 -5.55 25.29
C ASP A 57 -9.59 -5.24 24.97
N SER A 58 -8.97 -6.02 24.08
CA SER A 58 -7.56 -5.84 23.72
C SER A 58 -7.34 -4.52 23.00
N TYR A 59 -8.24 -4.16 22.09
CA TYR A 59 -8.19 -2.86 21.40
C TYR A 59 -8.26 -1.68 22.39
N GLU A 60 -9.24 -1.67 23.29
CA GLU A 60 -9.41 -0.60 24.27
C GLU A 60 -8.20 -0.46 25.20
N GLN A 61 -7.64 -1.60 25.66
CA GLN A 61 -6.43 -1.63 26.50
C GLN A 61 -5.19 -1.15 25.73
N MET A 62 -5.00 -1.58 24.49
CA MET A 62 -3.88 -1.13 23.65
C MET A 62 -3.95 0.39 23.40
N CYS A 63 -5.14 0.93 23.14
CA CYS A 63 -5.36 2.37 23.03
C CYS A 63 -5.07 3.11 24.35
N ALA A 64 -5.41 2.53 25.51
CA ALA A 64 -5.07 3.11 26.81
C ALA A 64 -3.55 3.21 27.01
N HIS A 65 -2.80 2.15 26.68
CA HIS A 65 -1.34 2.16 26.73
C HIS A 65 -0.73 3.16 25.75
N LYS A 66 -1.27 3.27 24.52
CA LYS A 66 -0.84 4.28 23.54
C LYS A 66 -1.02 5.70 24.07
N ARG A 67 -2.13 6.00 24.73
CA ARG A 67 -2.36 7.30 25.41
C ARG A 67 -1.37 7.58 26.54
N GLN A 68 -0.83 6.54 27.16
CA GLN A 68 0.22 6.63 28.19
C GLN A 68 1.65 6.71 27.61
N GLY A 69 1.80 6.77 26.28
CA GLY A 69 3.10 6.95 25.61
C GLY A 69 3.75 5.68 25.07
N ARG A 70 3.11 4.51 25.20
CA ARG A 70 3.59 3.26 24.59
C ARG A 70 3.38 3.22 23.08
N LEU A 71 4.05 2.29 22.41
CA LEU A 71 4.04 2.09 20.96
C LEU A 71 4.39 3.38 20.18
N PRO A 72 5.46 4.13 20.52
CA PRO A 72 5.72 5.46 19.97
C PRO A 72 5.87 5.46 18.44
N ALA A 73 6.34 4.36 17.84
CA ALA A 73 6.53 4.23 16.40
C ALA A 73 5.28 3.78 15.63
N CYS A 74 4.24 3.30 16.32
CA CYS A 74 2.96 2.89 15.73
C CYS A 74 2.06 4.11 15.55
N ASP A 75 1.77 4.47 14.31
CA ASP A 75 1.02 5.68 13.96
C ASP A 75 -0.50 5.41 13.89
N LEU A 76 -0.92 4.14 13.77
CA LEU A 76 -2.33 3.74 13.65
C LEU A 76 -2.62 2.46 14.45
N ILE A 77 -3.64 2.49 15.30
CA ILE A 77 -4.20 1.30 15.96
C ILE A 77 -5.69 1.26 15.63
N PHE A 78 -6.17 0.13 15.10
CA PHE A 78 -7.58 -0.03 14.71
C PHE A 78 -8.15 -1.36 15.21
N PRO A 79 -9.46 -1.45 15.50
CA PRO A 79 -10.09 -2.71 15.90
C PRO A 79 -10.12 -3.70 14.73
N ASN A 80 -9.78 -4.95 15.01
CA ASN A 80 -10.05 -6.11 14.15
C ASN A 80 -10.93 -7.10 14.93
N ILE A 81 -12.22 -7.20 14.59
CA ILE A 81 -13.11 -8.14 15.28
C ILE A 81 -13.16 -9.45 14.51
N GLU A 82 -12.57 -10.50 15.08
CA GLU A 82 -12.61 -11.85 14.53
C GLU A 82 -13.87 -12.59 15.01
N MET A 83 -14.58 -13.18 14.05
CA MET A 83 -15.81 -13.92 14.26
C MET A 83 -15.80 -15.20 13.44
N ARG A 84 -16.56 -16.20 13.88
CA ARG A 84 -16.73 -17.46 13.15
C ARG A 84 -18.07 -17.50 12.44
N LEU A 85 -18.05 -17.81 11.15
CA LEU A 85 -19.24 -18.11 10.39
C LEU A 85 -19.77 -19.51 10.72
N THR A 86 -21.04 -19.75 10.49
CA THR A 86 -21.62 -21.11 10.56
C THR A 86 -21.05 -22.05 9.50
N THR A 87 -20.51 -21.51 8.40
CA THR A 87 -19.82 -22.25 7.35
C THR A 87 -18.63 -23.04 7.89
N GLY A 88 -18.72 -24.37 7.82
CA GLY A 88 -17.66 -25.29 8.22
C GLY A 88 -16.56 -25.47 7.16
N THR A 89 -15.38 -25.87 7.60
CA THR A 89 -14.26 -26.32 6.77
C THR A 89 -14.12 -27.84 6.84
N ILE A 90 -13.40 -28.42 5.88
CA ILE A 90 -13.09 -29.87 5.88
C ILE A 90 -12.30 -30.33 7.13
N GLU A 91 -11.62 -29.40 7.82
CA GLU A 91 -10.89 -29.64 9.06
C GLU A 91 -11.79 -29.59 10.31
N GLY A 92 -13.11 -29.51 10.13
CA GLY A 92 -14.07 -29.42 11.22
C GLY A 92 -14.03 -28.09 11.98
N ARG A 93 -13.41 -27.06 11.41
CA ARG A 93 -13.44 -25.69 11.94
C ARG A 93 -14.49 -24.87 11.20
N HIS A 94 -14.60 -23.61 11.58
CA HIS A 94 -15.48 -22.62 10.98
C HIS A 94 -14.66 -21.55 10.24
N VAL A 95 -15.24 -20.97 9.19
CA VAL A 95 -14.60 -19.87 8.46
C VAL A 95 -14.52 -18.64 9.35
N ASN A 96 -13.31 -18.13 9.53
CA ASN A 96 -13.03 -16.88 10.23
C ASN A 96 -13.27 -15.67 9.31
N ILE A 97 -14.08 -14.73 9.78
CA ILE A 97 -14.36 -13.43 9.16
C ILE A 97 -13.99 -12.31 10.13
N HIS A 98 -13.50 -11.22 9.58
CA HIS A 98 -12.92 -10.12 10.33
C HIS A 98 -13.58 -8.80 9.96
N LEU A 99 -13.88 -7.98 10.97
CA LEU A 99 -14.32 -6.61 10.81
C LEU A 99 -13.15 -5.68 11.14
N LEU A 100 -12.50 -5.14 10.10
CA LEU A 100 -11.45 -4.13 10.27
C LEU A 100 -12.14 -2.77 10.36
N VAL A 101 -12.03 -2.08 11.50
CA VAL A 101 -12.87 -0.91 11.78
C VAL A 101 -12.06 0.38 11.78
N CYS A 102 -12.56 1.41 11.12
CA CYS A 102 -11.93 2.72 11.06
C CYS A 102 -12.00 3.41 12.45
N PRO A 103 -10.86 3.77 13.05
CA PRO A 103 -10.83 4.39 14.38
C PRO A 103 -11.02 5.92 14.35
N ASP A 104 -11.19 6.52 13.16
CA ASP A 104 -11.20 7.97 12.98
C ASP A 104 -12.43 8.67 13.60
N ASP A 105 -13.55 7.96 13.72
CA ASP A 105 -14.75 8.47 14.40
C ASP A 105 -14.58 8.32 15.92
N GLN A 106 -14.77 9.39 16.69
CA GLN A 106 -14.64 9.33 18.16
C GLN A 106 -15.62 8.35 18.82
N ASN A 107 -16.76 8.08 18.19
CA ASN A 107 -17.77 7.15 18.69
C ASN A 107 -17.62 5.72 18.12
N HIS A 108 -16.55 5.42 17.38
CA HIS A 108 -16.40 4.16 16.66
C HIS A 108 -16.60 2.91 17.55
N ILE A 109 -16.15 2.95 18.81
CA ILE A 109 -16.36 1.86 19.78
C ILE A 109 -17.85 1.65 20.07
N ALA A 110 -18.58 2.72 20.36
CA ALA A 110 -19.99 2.65 20.71
C ALA A 110 -20.83 2.17 19.52
N ASP A 111 -20.54 2.67 18.32
CA ASP A 111 -21.27 2.28 17.11
C ASP A 111 -20.87 0.87 16.63
N LEU A 112 -19.63 0.44 16.85
CA LEU A 112 -19.21 -0.95 16.65
C LEU A 112 -19.96 -1.90 17.58
N ARG A 113 -20.02 -1.60 18.88
CA ARG A 113 -20.83 -2.37 19.86
C ARG A 113 -22.31 -2.43 19.46
N ARG A 114 -22.87 -1.33 18.97
CA ARG A 114 -24.26 -1.29 18.44
C ARG A 114 -24.44 -2.13 17.18
N PHE A 115 -23.44 -2.17 16.30
CA PHE A 115 -23.48 -3.01 15.10
C PHE A 115 -23.40 -4.50 15.49
N LEU A 116 -22.43 -4.88 16.30
CA LEU A 116 -22.25 -6.25 16.79
C LEU A 116 -23.53 -6.76 17.47
N ALA A 117 -24.18 -5.95 18.31
CA ALA A 117 -25.42 -6.32 18.99
C ALA A 117 -26.60 -6.68 18.06
N ARG A 118 -26.54 -6.37 16.76
CA ARG A 118 -27.55 -6.80 15.76
C ARG A 118 -27.29 -8.21 15.23
N LEU A 119 -26.08 -8.71 15.42
CA LEU A 119 -25.73 -10.09 15.10
C LEU A 119 -26.29 -10.99 16.20
N THR A 120 -27.12 -11.97 15.83
CA THR A 120 -27.86 -12.81 16.77
C THR A 120 -27.57 -14.28 16.63
N PHE A 121 -27.69 -15.05 17.70
CA PHE A 121 -27.55 -16.49 17.71
C PHE A 121 -28.73 -17.11 18.46
N ASN A 122 -29.38 -18.10 17.84
CA ASN A 122 -30.53 -18.77 18.43
C ASN A 122 -30.09 -20.06 19.12
N ALA A 123 -30.27 -20.15 20.43
CA ALA A 123 -29.96 -21.35 21.20
C ALA A 123 -30.84 -21.46 22.43
N TYR A 124 -31.15 -22.69 22.87
CA TYR A 124 -31.94 -22.95 24.08
C TYR A 124 -33.30 -22.23 24.12
N GLY A 125 -33.92 -21.98 22.96
CA GLY A 125 -35.19 -21.25 22.85
C GLY A 125 -35.07 -19.72 22.98
N GLU A 126 -33.86 -19.19 23.03
CA GLU A 126 -33.55 -17.78 23.23
C GLU A 126 -32.84 -17.18 22.02
N VAL A 127 -33.05 -15.88 21.81
CA VAL A 127 -32.29 -15.08 20.83
C VAL A 127 -31.22 -14.30 21.58
N LEU A 128 -29.96 -14.68 21.39
CA LEU A 128 -28.80 -14.07 22.04
C LEU A 128 -28.13 -13.10 21.07
N THR A 129 -27.58 -12.00 21.57
CA THR A 129 -26.87 -10.99 20.76
C THR A 129 -25.37 -11.12 20.93
N CYS A 130 -24.58 -10.60 19.97
CA CYS A 130 -23.12 -10.54 20.08
C CYS A 130 -22.71 -9.47 21.11
N ARG A 131 -22.85 -9.81 22.39
CA ARG A 131 -22.54 -9.02 23.59
C ARG A 131 -22.02 -9.90 24.70
N ASP A 132 -21.15 -9.34 25.54
CA ASP A 132 -20.50 -10.02 26.66
C ASP A 132 -21.52 -10.70 27.59
N ASP A 133 -22.58 -9.99 27.99
CA ASP A 133 -23.62 -10.54 28.88
C ASP A 133 -24.33 -11.75 28.27
N ASP A 134 -24.60 -11.72 26.95
CA ASP A 134 -25.26 -12.82 26.24
C ASP A 134 -24.30 -13.99 25.97
N PHE A 135 -23.00 -13.71 25.79
CA PHE A 135 -21.97 -14.76 25.78
C PHE A 135 -21.88 -15.45 27.14
N ILE A 136 -21.83 -14.69 28.24
CA ILE A 136 -21.82 -15.26 29.59
C ILE A 136 -23.08 -16.09 29.84
N LYS A 137 -24.26 -15.59 29.43
CA LYS A 137 -25.54 -16.30 29.49
C LYS A 137 -25.46 -17.62 28.70
N LEU A 138 -24.99 -17.59 27.45
CA LEU A 138 -24.83 -18.77 26.60
C LEU A 138 -23.86 -19.80 27.19
N GLY A 139 -22.73 -19.35 27.74
CA GLY A 139 -21.78 -20.21 28.44
C GLY A 139 -22.43 -20.92 29.63
N ARG A 140 -23.19 -20.18 30.46
CA ARG A 140 -23.88 -20.74 31.63
C ARG A 140 -25.10 -21.60 31.30
N MET A 141 -25.72 -21.41 30.14
CA MET A 141 -26.75 -22.32 29.63
C MET A 141 -26.18 -23.69 29.29
N SER A 142 -24.93 -23.73 28.83
CA SER A 142 -24.20 -24.99 28.55
C SER A 142 -23.65 -25.60 29.84
N ASP A 143 -23.05 -24.78 30.71
CA ASP A 143 -22.54 -25.20 32.01
C ASP A 143 -22.71 -24.09 33.06
N SER A 144 -23.72 -24.27 33.92
CA SER A 144 -24.09 -23.31 34.96
C SER A 144 -23.04 -23.07 36.03
N SER A 145 -22.02 -23.94 36.15
CA SER A 145 -20.97 -23.84 37.16
C SER A 145 -19.83 -22.90 36.77
N LEU A 146 -19.80 -22.45 35.51
CA LEU A 146 -18.72 -21.61 34.99
C LEU A 146 -18.67 -20.23 35.66
N ALA A 147 -17.48 -19.87 36.13
CA ALA A 147 -17.14 -18.50 36.50
C ALA A 147 -17.31 -17.56 35.28
N GLU A 148 -17.50 -16.27 35.54
CA GLU A 148 -17.86 -15.29 34.51
C GLU A 148 -16.95 -15.30 33.28
N ARG A 149 -15.62 -15.24 33.47
CA ARG A 149 -14.67 -15.24 32.35
C ARG A 149 -14.71 -16.55 31.54
N ALA A 150 -14.83 -17.70 32.21
CA ALA A 150 -14.93 -18.99 31.54
C ALA A 150 -16.26 -19.13 30.79
N ALA A 151 -17.35 -18.58 31.35
CA ALA A 151 -18.64 -18.52 30.70
C ALA A 151 -18.61 -17.61 29.45
N LEU A 152 -17.96 -16.45 29.53
CA LEU A 152 -17.73 -15.56 28.38
C LEU A 152 -16.99 -16.29 27.25
N GLU A 153 -15.86 -16.92 27.56
CA GLU A 153 -15.06 -17.69 26.59
C GLU A 153 -15.87 -18.82 25.95
N LYS A 154 -16.60 -19.58 26.78
CA LYS A 154 -17.43 -20.70 26.33
C LYS A 154 -18.64 -20.26 25.51
N GLY A 155 -19.23 -19.12 25.85
CA GLY A 155 -20.32 -18.52 25.10
C GLY A 155 -19.88 -18.00 23.74
N ALA A 156 -18.79 -17.23 23.70
CA ALA A 156 -18.19 -16.77 22.46
C ALA A 156 -17.80 -17.96 21.56
N GLU A 157 -17.30 -19.08 22.13
CA GLU A 157 -16.93 -20.28 21.37
C GLU A 157 -18.15 -20.91 20.68
N GLN A 158 -19.29 -20.84 21.37
CA GLN A 158 -20.56 -21.38 20.91
C GLN A 158 -21.27 -20.47 19.90
N PHE A 159 -21.09 -19.16 20.00
CA PHE A 159 -21.71 -18.18 19.10
C PHE A 159 -21.08 -18.27 17.70
N LYS A 160 -21.91 -18.51 16.67
CA LYS A 160 -21.51 -18.42 15.25
C LYS A 160 -22.45 -17.49 14.52
N VAL A 161 -21.89 -16.72 13.60
CA VAL A 161 -22.63 -15.74 12.81
C VAL A 161 -23.04 -16.36 11.48
N GLU A 162 -24.32 -16.30 11.15
CA GLU A 162 -24.79 -16.69 9.82
C GLU A 162 -24.35 -15.65 8.78
N PHE A 163 -23.81 -16.10 7.66
CA PHE A 163 -23.26 -15.21 6.63
C PHE A 163 -24.31 -14.23 6.06
N ASP A 164 -25.51 -14.72 5.74
CA ASP A 164 -26.58 -13.89 5.17
C ASP A 164 -27.07 -12.82 6.16
N MET A 165 -27.05 -13.13 7.46
CA MET A 165 -27.39 -12.17 8.51
C MET A 165 -26.33 -11.08 8.62
N LEU A 166 -25.04 -11.45 8.64
CA LEU A 166 -23.95 -10.47 8.64
C LEU A 166 -24.03 -9.55 7.42
N ARG A 167 -24.22 -10.12 6.22
CA ARG A 167 -24.38 -9.37 4.97
C ARG A 167 -25.53 -8.38 5.07
N LYS A 168 -26.71 -8.85 5.49
CA LYS A 168 -27.92 -8.02 5.64
C LYS A 168 -27.72 -6.87 6.64
N GLU A 169 -27.20 -7.16 7.82
CA GLU A 169 -27.01 -6.13 8.86
C GLU A 169 -25.93 -5.11 8.45
N TYR A 170 -24.88 -5.55 7.74
CA TYR A 170 -23.87 -4.68 7.16
C TYR A 170 -24.47 -3.73 6.11
N GLU A 171 -25.22 -4.28 5.14
CA GLU A 171 -25.83 -3.50 4.06
C GLU A 171 -26.86 -2.47 4.57
N ALA A 172 -27.59 -2.83 5.63
CA ALA A 172 -28.57 -1.98 6.30
C ALA A 172 -27.96 -0.85 7.15
N SER A 173 -26.64 -0.83 7.34
CA SER A 173 -25.95 0.12 8.20
C SER A 173 -24.99 1.01 7.41
N ASP A 174 -25.37 2.26 7.15
CA ASP A 174 -24.50 3.25 6.48
C ASP A 174 -23.21 3.49 7.27
N TRP A 175 -23.29 3.46 8.60
CA TRP A 175 -22.11 3.53 9.46
C TRP A 175 -21.18 2.33 9.24
N ALA A 176 -21.71 1.11 9.14
CA ALA A 176 -20.89 -0.09 8.92
C ALA A 176 -20.22 -0.04 7.55
N LYS A 177 -20.97 0.27 6.48
CA LYS A 177 -20.43 0.39 5.11
C LYS A 177 -19.32 1.45 5.01
N LYS A 178 -19.42 2.53 5.78
CA LYS A 178 -18.41 3.60 5.80
C LYS A 178 -17.18 3.22 6.61
N ASN A 179 -17.36 2.54 7.75
CA ASN A 179 -16.33 2.41 8.77
C ASN A 179 -15.77 0.99 8.91
N ILE A 180 -16.35 -0.03 8.29
CA ILE A 180 -15.90 -1.42 8.41
C ILE A 180 -15.44 -1.92 7.04
N LEU A 181 -14.23 -2.48 6.99
CA LEU A 181 -13.78 -3.32 5.89
C LEU A 181 -13.85 -4.78 6.33
N ILE A 182 -14.55 -5.59 5.55
CA ILE A 182 -14.65 -7.04 5.76
C ILE A 182 -13.37 -7.72 5.27
N ALA A 183 -12.73 -8.52 6.11
CA ALA A 183 -11.66 -9.42 5.71
C ALA A 183 -12.03 -10.87 5.99
N VAL A 184 -11.50 -11.83 5.22
CA VAL A 184 -11.76 -13.26 5.45
C VAL A 184 -10.48 -14.07 5.42
N ALA A 185 -10.38 -15.08 6.28
CA ALA A 185 -9.26 -16.01 6.28
C ALA A 185 -9.23 -16.81 4.97
N GLY A 186 -8.07 -16.86 4.33
CA GLY A 186 -7.84 -17.63 3.11
C GLY A 186 -7.30 -19.04 3.34
N SER A 187 -7.01 -19.43 4.59
CA SER A 187 -6.40 -20.72 4.92
C SER A 187 -7.28 -21.93 4.57
N GLU A 188 -6.71 -23.14 4.54
CA GLU A 188 -7.50 -24.38 4.43
C GLU A 188 -8.12 -24.82 5.76
N THR A 189 -7.54 -24.37 6.87
CA THR A 189 -7.90 -24.82 8.22
C THR A 189 -9.16 -24.12 8.72
N ASP A 190 -9.17 -22.79 8.69
CA ASP A 190 -10.23 -21.92 9.20
C ASP A 190 -10.60 -20.81 8.21
N GLY A 191 -10.23 -20.98 6.94
CA GLY A 191 -10.52 -20.04 5.87
C GLY A 191 -11.38 -20.63 4.76
N THR A 192 -11.71 -19.78 3.80
CA THR A 192 -12.58 -20.12 2.66
C THR A 192 -11.98 -21.21 1.77
N SER A 193 -10.66 -21.39 1.75
CA SER A 193 -10.01 -22.48 1.00
C SER A 193 -10.32 -23.87 1.54
N GLY A 194 -10.73 -23.96 2.82
CA GLY A 194 -11.21 -25.16 3.48
C GLY A 194 -12.66 -25.53 3.19
N VAL A 195 -13.41 -24.64 2.52
CA VAL A 195 -14.81 -24.89 2.12
C VAL A 195 -14.80 -25.64 0.78
N ARG A 196 -14.86 -26.98 0.82
CA ARG A 196 -14.68 -27.84 -0.37
C ARG A 196 -15.86 -28.78 -0.68
N ASP A 197 -16.93 -28.76 0.10
CA ASP A 197 -18.13 -29.50 -0.25
C ASP A 197 -18.76 -28.96 -1.54
N GLY A 198 -19.14 -29.86 -2.45
CA GLY A 198 -19.63 -29.50 -3.79
C GLY A 198 -20.84 -28.55 -3.78
N SER A 199 -21.69 -28.63 -2.75
CA SER A 199 -22.82 -27.73 -2.52
C SER A 199 -22.42 -26.35 -1.97
N SER A 200 -21.21 -26.19 -1.46
CA SER A 200 -20.74 -25.01 -0.72
C SER A 200 -19.81 -24.11 -1.53
N THR A 201 -19.51 -24.49 -2.78
CA THR A 201 -18.66 -23.68 -3.69
C THR A 201 -19.25 -22.30 -3.94
N THR A 202 -20.58 -22.20 -4.14
CA THR A 202 -21.27 -20.93 -4.33
C THR A 202 -21.20 -20.07 -3.07
N LEU A 203 -21.45 -20.65 -1.90
CA LEU A 203 -21.36 -19.93 -0.62
C LEU A 203 -19.95 -19.40 -0.38
N ARG A 204 -18.91 -20.20 -0.64
CA ARG A 204 -17.51 -19.77 -0.57
C ARG A 204 -17.26 -18.55 -1.45
N GLN A 205 -17.66 -18.62 -2.71
CA GLN A 205 -17.47 -17.51 -3.66
C GLN A 205 -18.23 -16.26 -3.19
N GLU A 206 -19.43 -16.42 -2.63
CA GLU A 206 -20.24 -15.31 -2.11
C GLU A 206 -19.61 -14.65 -0.86
N ILE A 207 -18.97 -15.43 0.02
CA ILE A 207 -18.19 -14.91 1.15
C ILE A 207 -16.97 -14.15 0.63
N GLU A 208 -16.20 -14.76 -0.27
CA GLU A 208 -15.01 -14.14 -0.85
C GLU A 208 -15.36 -12.86 -1.63
N LYS A 209 -16.49 -12.85 -2.34
CA LYS A 209 -17.02 -11.67 -3.04
C LYS A 209 -17.39 -10.54 -2.07
N PHE A 210 -18.01 -10.86 -0.94
CA PHE A 210 -18.38 -9.89 0.10
C PHE A 210 -17.17 -9.33 0.86
N ALA A 211 -16.06 -10.06 0.92
CA ALA A 211 -14.83 -9.60 1.56
C ALA A 211 -14.14 -8.49 0.75
N HIS A 212 -13.57 -7.51 1.43
CA HIS A 212 -12.73 -6.47 0.83
C HIS A 212 -11.24 -6.86 0.86
N VAL A 213 -10.83 -7.65 1.85
CA VAL A 213 -9.44 -8.06 2.09
C VAL A 213 -9.39 -9.57 2.27
N ILE A 214 -8.33 -10.23 1.80
CA ILE A 214 -8.10 -11.65 2.06
C ILE A 214 -6.91 -11.80 2.99
N PHE A 215 -7.11 -12.48 4.12
CA PHE A 215 -6.01 -12.87 5.00
C PHE A 215 -5.32 -14.12 4.44
N ALA A 216 -4.33 -13.88 3.59
CA ALA A 216 -3.57 -14.88 2.87
C ALA A 216 -2.12 -14.44 2.69
N SER A 217 -1.20 -15.35 2.99
CA SER A 217 0.24 -15.06 2.93
C SER A 217 0.99 -15.87 1.87
N SER A 218 0.36 -16.91 1.31
CA SER A 218 0.99 -17.77 0.29
C SER A 218 1.16 -17.03 -1.05
N PRO A 219 2.30 -17.18 -1.77
CA PRO A 219 2.49 -16.57 -3.08
C PRO A 219 1.38 -16.91 -4.09
N ALA A 220 0.89 -18.14 -4.08
CA ALA A 220 -0.17 -18.59 -4.98
C ALA A 220 -1.48 -17.81 -4.79
N GLN A 221 -1.90 -17.60 -3.54
CA GLN A 221 -3.11 -16.81 -3.25
C GLN A 221 -2.90 -15.33 -3.55
N ARG A 222 -1.71 -14.78 -3.28
CA ARG A 222 -1.40 -13.38 -3.63
C ARG A 222 -1.48 -13.15 -5.13
N ASN A 223 -0.89 -14.04 -5.92
CA ASN A 223 -0.96 -13.94 -7.39
C ASN A 223 -2.40 -14.12 -7.88
N PHE A 224 -3.17 -15.03 -7.29
CA PHE A 224 -4.60 -15.20 -7.62
C PHE A 224 -5.40 -13.92 -7.36
N TRP A 225 -5.32 -13.34 -6.16
CA TRP A 225 -6.11 -12.16 -5.79
C TRP A 225 -5.60 -10.86 -6.42
N ALA A 226 -4.37 -10.83 -6.94
CA ALA A 226 -3.83 -9.75 -7.74
C ALA A 226 -4.18 -9.83 -9.24
N GLY A 227 -4.76 -10.95 -9.71
CA GLY A 227 -5.07 -11.17 -11.13
C GLY A 227 -3.87 -11.63 -11.98
N ASP A 228 -2.74 -11.99 -11.34
CA ASP A 228 -1.49 -12.43 -11.96
C ASP A 228 -1.32 -13.97 -11.93
N GLY A 229 -2.39 -14.70 -11.59
CA GLY A 229 -2.35 -16.13 -11.31
C GLY A 229 -3.29 -16.95 -12.17
N LYS A 230 -3.99 -17.91 -11.53
CA LYS A 230 -4.98 -18.78 -12.21
C LYS A 230 -6.25 -18.05 -12.65
N ALA A 231 -6.48 -16.84 -12.14
CA ALA A 231 -7.56 -15.97 -12.55
C ALA A 231 -6.95 -14.63 -12.99
N SER A 232 -7.43 -14.14 -14.11
CA SER A 232 -7.18 -12.79 -14.61
C SER A 232 -7.99 -11.75 -13.82
N GLU A 233 -7.57 -10.49 -13.90
CA GLU A 233 -8.31 -9.37 -13.29
C GLU A 233 -9.78 -9.31 -13.75
N SER A 234 -10.06 -9.58 -15.03
CA SER A 234 -11.42 -9.63 -15.57
C SER A 234 -12.29 -10.71 -14.91
N GLU A 235 -11.73 -11.91 -14.72
CA GLU A 235 -12.42 -13.01 -14.04
C GLU A 235 -12.66 -12.68 -12.55
N LEU A 236 -11.74 -11.97 -11.90
CA LEU A 236 -11.93 -11.51 -10.52
C LEU A 236 -13.07 -10.51 -10.41
N TRP A 237 -13.19 -9.55 -11.33
CA TRP A 237 -14.34 -8.65 -11.39
C TRP A 237 -15.66 -9.38 -11.58
N GLN A 238 -15.70 -10.37 -12.48
CA GLN A 238 -16.92 -11.14 -12.75
C GLN A 238 -17.38 -11.96 -11.54
N ARG A 239 -16.42 -12.56 -10.80
CA ARG A 239 -16.72 -13.61 -9.81
C ARG A 239 -16.67 -13.13 -8.37
N TYR A 240 -15.80 -12.17 -8.07
CA TYR A 240 -15.41 -11.82 -6.71
C TYR A 240 -15.51 -10.32 -6.42
N ASP A 241 -16.10 -9.52 -7.30
CA ASP A 241 -16.14 -8.05 -7.15
C ASP A 241 -14.74 -7.43 -7.16
N GLY A 242 -13.86 -7.99 -7.99
CA GLY A 242 -12.55 -7.43 -8.33
C GLY A 242 -11.36 -8.09 -7.62
N PRO A 243 -10.14 -7.65 -7.96
CA PRO A 243 -8.92 -7.99 -7.23
C PRO A 243 -9.02 -7.60 -5.75
N LYS A 244 -8.31 -8.31 -4.87
CA LYS A 244 -8.36 -8.06 -3.42
C LYS A 244 -6.96 -8.00 -2.82
N PRO A 245 -6.68 -7.05 -1.92
CA PRO A 245 -5.41 -7.01 -1.22
C PRO A 245 -5.30 -8.22 -0.31
N CYS A 246 -4.16 -8.90 -0.41
CA CYS A 246 -3.79 -9.92 0.56
C CYS A 246 -3.06 -9.27 1.74
N MET A 247 -3.40 -9.68 2.94
CA MET A 247 -2.75 -9.25 4.17
C MET A 247 -2.48 -10.46 5.08
N HIS A 248 -1.57 -10.28 6.03
CA HIS A 248 -1.18 -11.28 7.02
C HIS A 248 -0.64 -10.58 8.27
N GLY A 249 -1.15 -10.98 9.43
CA GLY A 249 -0.59 -10.60 10.73
C GLY A 249 0.16 -11.75 11.37
N CYS A 250 0.75 -11.50 12.54
CA CYS A 250 1.50 -12.53 13.25
C CYS A 250 0.63 -13.53 14.02
N ASP A 251 -0.68 -13.25 14.18
CA ASP A 251 -1.65 -14.13 14.85
C ASP A 251 -1.13 -14.62 16.21
N ALA A 252 -0.53 -13.69 16.97
CA ALA A 252 0.23 -14.02 18.17
C ALA A 252 -0.69 -14.34 19.33
N HIS A 253 -0.55 -15.55 19.86
CA HIS A 253 -1.23 -16.04 21.07
C HIS A 253 -0.27 -16.22 22.26
N ASP A 254 1.03 -16.07 22.00
CA ASP A 254 2.11 -16.24 22.95
C ASP A 254 3.21 -15.19 22.71
N PRO A 255 4.07 -14.91 23.70
CA PRO A 255 5.09 -13.88 23.57
C PRO A 255 6.10 -14.09 22.43
N SER A 256 6.35 -15.33 21.98
CA SER A 256 7.37 -15.59 20.95
C SER A 256 6.94 -15.15 19.55
N LYS A 257 5.63 -15.07 19.29
CA LYS A 257 5.07 -14.67 17.98
C LYS A 257 4.77 -13.18 17.85
N VAL A 258 4.85 -12.41 18.93
CA VAL A 258 4.49 -10.97 18.93
C VAL A 258 5.36 -10.19 17.95
N GLY A 259 4.76 -9.69 16.87
CA GLY A 259 5.46 -8.96 15.83
C GLY A 259 6.37 -9.83 14.95
N VAL A 260 6.18 -11.15 14.94
CA VAL A 260 6.97 -12.12 14.14
C VAL A 260 6.01 -13.05 13.40
N PRO A 261 5.51 -12.67 12.20
CA PRO A 261 4.65 -13.52 11.40
C PRO A 261 5.43 -14.70 10.80
N ASP A 262 4.72 -15.83 10.61
CA ASP A 262 5.32 -17.07 10.12
C ASP A 262 6.00 -16.86 8.75
N GLY A 263 7.29 -17.23 8.66
CA GLY A 263 8.09 -17.13 7.45
C GLY A 263 8.40 -15.70 7.00
N ASP A 264 8.46 -14.75 7.95
CA ASP A 264 8.73 -13.33 7.69
C ASP A 264 7.72 -12.70 6.72
N ARG A 265 6.48 -13.19 6.72
CA ARG A 265 5.44 -12.72 5.79
C ARG A 265 4.78 -11.44 6.29
N TYR A 266 5.55 -10.36 6.31
CA TYR A 266 5.07 -9.04 6.76
C TYR A 266 4.07 -8.44 5.77
N SER A 267 3.01 -7.81 6.27
CA SER A 267 2.12 -6.97 5.45
C SER A 267 2.74 -5.60 5.22
N TRP A 268 2.98 -5.27 3.96
CA TRP A 268 3.43 -3.97 3.50
C TRP A 268 2.28 -3.26 2.82
N ILE A 269 1.92 -2.08 3.33
CA ILE A 269 0.86 -1.24 2.78
C ILE A 269 1.45 0.09 2.33
N LYS A 270 1.15 0.51 1.09
CA LYS A 270 1.69 1.73 0.46
C LYS A 270 0.74 2.92 0.62
N GLY A 271 1.19 3.94 1.32
CA GLY A 271 0.44 5.19 1.50
C GLY A 271 0.85 5.91 2.78
N GLN A 272 -0.04 6.76 3.28
CA GLN A 272 0.09 7.30 4.64
C GLN A 272 -0.33 6.23 5.65
N VAL A 273 0.23 6.24 6.86
CA VAL A 273 -0.21 5.33 7.92
C VAL A 273 -1.55 5.81 8.51
N ALA A 274 -2.64 5.52 7.78
CA ALA A 274 -4.01 5.89 8.10
C ALA A 274 -4.97 4.83 7.55
N PHE A 275 -6.13 4.66 8.16
CA PHE A 275 -7.09 3.61 7.76
C PHE A 275 -7.57 3.79 6.31
N ASP A 276 -7.66 5.02 5.81
CA ASP A 276 -8.01 5.30 4.41
C ASP A 276 -7.04 4.67 3.40
N THR A 277 -5.76 4.51 3.78
CA THR A 277 -4.78 3.83 2.92
C THR A 277 -5.15 2.36 2.71
N LEU A 278 -5.80 1.71 3.69
CA LEU A 278 -6.32 0.36 3.50
C LEU A 278 -7.50 0.35 2.51
N ARG A 279 -8.38 1.37 2.54
CA ARG A 279 -9.42 1.53 1.51
C ARG A 279 -8.81 1.71 0.11
N GLN A 280 -7.74 2.51 0.00
CA GLN A 280 -7.00 2.68 -1.25
C GLN A 280 -6.35 1.38 -1.71
N ALA A 281 -5.88 0.53 -0.79
CA ALA A 281 -5.37 -0.80 -1.12
C ALA A 281 -6.46 -1.76 -1.60
N CYS A 282 -7.72 -1.58 -1.19
CA CYS A 282 -8.84 -2.32 -1.80
C CYS A 282 -9.14 -1.86 -3.24
N ILE A 283 -8.80 -0.62 -3.61
CA ILE A 283 -8.97 -0.08 -4.97
C ILE A 283 -7.82 -0.49 -5.89
N ASP A 284 -6.57 -0.41 -5.40
CA ASP A 284 -5.36 -0.83 -6.10
C ASP A 284 -4.57 -1.86 -5.27
N PRO A 285 -5.03 -3.12 -5.21
CA PRO A 285 -4.40 -4.17 -4.41
C PRO A 285 -2.94 -4.40 -4.77
N LYS A 286 -2.63 -4.49 -6.07
CA LYS A 286 -1.30 -4.81 -6.58
C LYS A 286 -0.30 -3.68 -6.32
N GLY A 287 -0.72 -2.43 -6.49
CA GLY A 287 0.16 -1.28 -6.28
C GLY A 287 0.35 -0.88 -4.82
N ARG A 288 -0.51 -1.37 -3.90
CA ARG A 288 -0.57 -0.86 -2.52
C ARG A 288 -0.57 -1.90 -1.41
N ALA A 289 -0.74 -3.18 -1.69
CA ALA A 289 -0.64 -4.24 -0.70
C ALA A 289 0.34 -5.33 -1.15
N PHE A 290 1.24 -5.73 -0.25
CA PHE A 290 2.18 -6.80 -0.52
C PHE A 290 2.50 -7.55 0.77
N VAL A 291 2.52 -8.88 0.72
CA VAL A 291 2.94 -9.70 1.87
C VAL A 291 4.27 -10.38 1.57
N GLY A 292 5.29 -10.14 2.37
CA GLY A 292 6.60 -10.76 2.17
C GLY A 292 7.69 -10.24 3.11
N PRO A 293 8.91 -10.82 3.05
CA PRO A 293 10.00 -10.53 3.97
C PRO A 293 10.52 -9.10 3.86
N GLN A 294 10.38 -8.48 2.69
CA GLN A 294 10.84 -7.13 2.43
C GLN A 294 9.79 -6.36 1.63
N ARG A 295 9.77 -5.05 1.83
CA ARG A 295 8.94 -4.14 1.04
C ARG A 295 9.33 -4.20 -0.44
N PRO A 296 8.38 -4.03 -1.37
CA PRO A 296 8.69 -3.93 -2.79
C PRO A 296 9.65 -2.76 -3.09
N ILE A 297 10.70 -3.02 -3.89
CA ILE A 297 11.63 -2.00 -4.37
C ILE A 297 11.00 -1.33 -5.59
N SER A 298 10.81 -0.01 -5.54
CA SER A 298 10.11 0.75 -6.59
C SER A 298 11.07 1.33 -7.63
N ALA A 299 12.27 1.71 -7.20
CA ALA A 299 13.30 2.33 -8.03
C ALA A 299 14.69 2.01 -7.46
N THR A 300 15.72 2.05 -8.31
CA THR A 300 17.12 1.93 -7.88
C THR A 300 17.46 3.11 -6.97
N PRO A 301 17.96 2.88 -5.73
CA PRO A 301 18.21 3.97 -4.77
C PRO A 301 19.13 5.09 -5.27
N SER A 302 20.07 4.79 -6.18
CA SER A 302 20.96 5.77 -6.79
C SER A 302 20.30 6.69 -7.83
N LEU A 303 19.09 6.34 -8.28
CA LEU A 303 18.30 7.06 -9.28
C LEU A 303 17.02 7.69 -8.69
N ALA A 304 16.77 7.50 -7.40
CA ALA A 304 15.61 8.05 -6.71
C ALA A 304 16.03 9.21 -5.79
N ILE A 305 15.37 10.35 -5.95
CA ILE A 305 15.58 11.52 -5.10
C ILE A 305 14.84 11.30 -3.77
N ALA A 306 15.54 11.41 -2.64
CA ALA A 306 14.96 11.28 -1.31
C ALA A 306 14.48 12.64 -0.77
N SER A 307 15.27 13.70 -0.94
CA SER A 307 14.93 15.04 -0.47
C SER A 307 15.63 16.16 -1.23
N LEU A 308 15.06 17.36 -1.12
CA LEU A 308 15.64 18.63 -1.53
C LEU A 308 15.60 19.60 -0.35
N ASP A 309 16.75 20.18 -0.03
CA ASP A 309 16.93 21.26 0.94
C ASP A 309 17.37 22.55 0.22
N ILE A 310 16.52 23.58 0.25
CA ILE A 310 16.78 24.91 -0.31
C ILE A 310 17.30 25.81 0.83
N LYS A 311 18.59 26.13 0.80
CA LYS A 311 19.27 26.97 1.80
C LYS A 311 19.37 28.42 1.32
N GLY A 312 19.43 29.37 2.26
CA GLY A 312 19.60 30.79 1.96
C GLY A 312 18.39 31.48 1.30
N ALA A 313 17.25 30.78 1.17
CA ALA A 313 16.07 31.27 0.48
C ALA A 313 14.97 31.75 1.44
N ASN A 314 14.98 33.03 1.80
CA ASN A 314 13.94 33.62 2.68
C ASN A 314 12.52 33.55 2.08
N TRP A 315 12.41 33.38 0.76
CA TRP A 315 11.15 33.21 0.05
C TRP A 315 10.59 31.78 0.13
N ALA A 316 11.41 30.79 0.47
CA ALA A 316 11.01 29.39 0.53
C ALA A 316 10.42 29.08 1.91
N LYS A 317 9.08 29.13 2.03
CA LYS A 317 8.37 28.76 3.28
C LYS A 317 8.58 27.31 3.71
N SER A 318 8.93 26.45 2.77
CA SER A 318 9.20 25.03 3.01
C SER A 318 10.54 24.70 2.36
N PRO A 319 11.65 25.02 3.05
CA PRO A 319 12.98 24.88 2.48
C PRO A 319 13.35 23.40 2.30
N ARG A 320 12.79 22.50 3.10
CA ARG A 320 12.99 21.05 2.97
C ARG A 320 11.74 20.36 2.43
N VAL A 321 11.91 19.61 1.35
CA VAL A 321 10.89 18.75 0.75
C VAL A 321 11.44 17.33 0.65
N GLU A 322 10.67 16.37 1.15
CA GLU A 322 10.99 14.95 1.02
C GLU A 322 10.13 14.34 -0.09
N PHE A 323 10.67 13.35 -0.78
CA PHE A 323 10.02 12.65 -1.89
C PHE A 323 9.88 11.17 -1.57
N ASN A 324 8.97 10.47 -2.25
CA ASN A 324 8.93 9.01 -2.26
C ASN A 324 9.56 8.51 -3.57
N PRO A 325 10.04 7.25 -3.63
CA PRO A 325 10.76 6.73 -4.80
C PRO A 325 9.84 6.41 -6.00
N GLY A 326 8.55 6.79 -5.94
CA GLY A 326 7.59 6.61 -7.01
C GLY A 326 7.23 7.93 -7.71
N LEU A 327 6.10 7.94 -8.39
CA LEU A 327 5.55 9.14 -9.01
C LEU A 327 5.13 10.15 -7.93
N VAL A 328 5.69 11.35 -7.99
CA VAL A 328 5.32 12.48 -7.14
C VAL A 328 4.55 13.52 -7.97
N ALA A 329 3.28 13.74 -7.63
CA ALA A 329 2.48 14.81 -8.21
C ALA A 329 2.48 16.05 -7.29
N ILE A 330 2.89 17.20 -7.82
CA ILE A 330 2.91 18.48 -7.09
C ILE A 330 1.70 19.32 -7.50
N ILE A 331 0.72 19.47 -6.60
CA ILE A 331 -0.53 20.19 -6.86
C ILE A 331 -0.57 21.48 -6.04
N GLY A 332 -1.02 22.57 -6.64
CA GLY A 332 -1.17 23.84 -5.95
C GLY A 332 -1.67 24.96 -6.86
N ALA A 333 -2.17 26.04 -6.28
CA ALA A 333 -2.68 27.20 -7.00
C ALA A 333 -1.61 27.86 -7.91
N ARG A 334 -2.05 28.71 -8.85
CA ARG A 334 -1.11 29.51 -9.66
C ARG A 334 -0.26 30.38 -8.75
N GLY A 335 1.06 30.42 -8.99
CA GLY A 335 2.01 31.18 -8.17
C GLY A 335 2.43 30.51 -6.86
N SER A 336 1.98 29.29 -6.54
CA SER A 336 2.34 28.60 -5.29
C SER A 336 3.77 28.07 -5.22
N GLY A 337 4.63 28.37 -6.20
CA GLY A 337 6.04 27.92 -6.22
C GLY A 337 6.30 26.55 -6.86
N LYS A 338 5.36 25.96 -7.61
CA LYS A 338 5.55 24.64 -8.26
C LYS A 338 6.77 24.60 -9.20
N SER A 339 6.85 25.58 -10.11
CA SER A 339 7.98 25.69 -11.05
C SER A 339 9.29 25.97 -10.32
N ALA A 340 9.24 26.75 -9.23
CA ALA A 340 10.41 26.98 -8.39
C ALA A 340 10.93 25.68 -7.77
N LEU A 341 10.04 24.86 -7.21
CA LEU A 341 10.41 23.55 -6.67
C LEU A 341 10.98 22.63 -7.77
N ALA A 342 10.31 22.54 -8.92
CA ALA A 342 10.78 21.69 -10.02
C ALA A 342 12.15 22.12 -10.57
N GLU A 343 12.38 23.42 -10.78
CA GLU A 343 13.66 23.95 -11.26
C GLU A 343 14.76 23.86 -10.20
N MET A 344 14.45 24.03 -8.90
CA MET A 344 15.42 23.83 -7.83
C MET A 344 15.82 22.35 -7.68
N THR A 345 14.89 21.41 -7.88
CA THR A 345 15.20 19.98 -7.96
C THR A 345 16.08 19.70 -9.18
N ALA A 346 15.72 20.22 -10.35
CA ALA A 346 16.51 20.05 -11.57
C ALA A 346 17.93 20.61 -11.43
N LEU A 347 18.09 21.75 -10.75
CA LEU A 347 19.39 22.32 -10.41
C LEU A 347 20.23 21.36 -9.56
N GLY A 348 19.63 20.76 -8.52
CA GLY A 348 20.32 19.77 -7.67
C GLY A 348 20.73 18.49 -8.39
N CYS A 349 20.08 18.17 -9.52
CA CYS A 349 20.38 17.01 -10.36
C CYS A 349 21.32 17.31 -11.53
N ASP A 350 21.84 18.53 -11.66
CA ASP A 350 22.55 19.00 -12.85
C ASP A 350 21.71 18.84 -14.15
N ALA A 351 20.38 18.90 -14.02
CA ALA A 351 19.43 18.63 -15.12
C ALA A 351 18.89 19.90 -15.78
N ILE A 352 19.47 21.07 -15.47
CA ILE A 352 19.04 22.35 -16.04
C ILE A 352 19.53 22.47 -17.48
N PRO A 353 18.63 22.74 -18.45
CA PRO A 353 19.02 22.96 -19.84
C PRO A 353 19.98 24.14 -20.00
N GLU A 354 20.92 24.05 -20.94
CA GLU A 354 21.85 25.13 -21.27
C GLU A 354 21.11 26.40 -21.71
N HIS A 355 20.05 26.24 -22.50
CA HIS A 355 19.22 27.34 -22.98
C HIS A 355 17.93 27.43 -22.16
N GLN A 356 17.92 28.32 -21.17
CA GLN A 356 16.74 28.60 -20.37
C GLN A 356 15.81 29.61 -21.07
N SER A 357 14.53 29.27 -21.16
CA SER A 357 13.52 30.19 -21.65
C SER A 357 13.35 31.41 -20.74
N ASP A 358 12.83 32.52 -21.28
CA ASP A 358 12.53 33.72 -20.49
C ASP A 358 11.52 33.46 -19.35
N ASP A 359 10.73 32.38 -19.46
CA ASP A 359 9.70 32.00 -18.49
C ASP A 359 10.27 31.22 -17.27
N SER A 360 11.52 30.77 -17.34
CA SER A 360 12.20 30.03 -16.26
C SER A 360 12.17 30.80 -14.94
N PHE A 361 11.85 30.09 -13.86
CA PHE A 361 11.94 30.62 -12.50
C PHE A 361 13.37 31.06 -12.17
N LEU A 362 14.39 30.25 -12.47
CA LEU A 362 15.79 30.57 -12.18
C LEU A 362 16.22 31.89 -12.83
N ARG A 363 15.75 32.15 -14.05
CA ARG A 363 16.04 33.40 -14.76
C ARG A 363 15.25 34.59 -14.20
N ARG A 364 13.94 34.43 -13.97
CA ARG A 364 13.07 35.52 -13.47
C ARG A 364 13.36 35.91 -12.03
N ALA A 365 13.77 34.95 -11.20
CA ALA A 365 14.03 35.14 -9.77
C ALA A 365 15.51 35.38 -9.45
N LYS A 366 16.36 35.66 -10.44
CA LYS A 366 17.82 35.83 -10.28
C LYS A 366 18.22 36.70 -9.08
N ALA A 367 17.56 37.84 -8.87
CA ALA A 367 17.83 38.73 -7.73
C ALA A 367 17.53 38.10 -6.35
N LEU A 368 16.60 37.14 -6.30
CA LEU A 368 16.20 36.41 -5.09
C LEU A 368 17.00 35.12 -4.87
N LEU A 369 17.89 34.76 -5.81
CA LEU A 369 18.70 33.55 -5.78
C LEU A 369 20.14 33.79 -5.33
N ALA A 370 20.52 35.05 -5.08
CA ALA A 370 21.82 35.38 -4.52
C ALA A 370 21.99 34.71 -3.14
N GLY A 371 23.01 33.87 -2.99
CA GLY A 371 23.28 33.12 -1.76
C GLY A 371 22.36 31.92 -1.52
N VAL A 372 21.49 31.58 -2.48
CA VAL A 372 20.63 30.39 -2.41
C VAL A 372 21.40 29.16 -2.91
N SER A 373 21.24 28.03 -2.24
CA SER A 373 21.72 26.72 -2.72
C SER A 373 20.63 25.66 -2.60
N ALA A 374 20.73 24.65 -3.48
CA ALA A 374 19.93 23.44 -3.48
C ALA A 374 20.84 22.27 -3.06
N THR A 375 20.56 21.64 -1.93
CA THR A 375 21.15 20.36 -1.53
C THR A 375 20.16 19.25 -1.82
N LEU A 376 20.50 18.37 -2.76
CA LEU A 376 19.69 17.22 -3.13
C LEU A 376 20.30 15.95 -2.53
N THR A 377 19.49 15.13 -1.89
CA THR A 377 19.90 13.84 -1.32
C THR A 377 19.20 12.71 -2.08
N TRP A 378 19.98 11.73 -2.54
CA TRP A 378 19.49 10.51 -3.18
C TRP A 378 19.10 9.46 -2.13
N GLU A 379 18.24 8.50 -2.46
CA GLU A 379 17.88 7.38 -1.57
C GLU A 379 19.09 6.50 -1.21
N SER A 380 20.18 6.55 -2.00
CA SER A 380 21.48 5.94 -1.66
C SER A 380 22.21 6.63 -0.49
N GLY A 381 21.77 7.82 -0.07
CA GLY A 381 22.41 8.66 0.95
C GLY A 381 23.42 9.67 0.39
N GLU A 382 23.78 9.57 -0.89
CA GLU A 382 24.63 10.57 -1.56
C GLU A 382 23.92 11.92 -1.58
N SER A 383 24.66 13.00 -1.28
CA SER A 383 24.12 14.36 -1.28
C SER A 383 24.97 15.28 -2.15
N VAL A 384 24.29 16.13 -2.93
CA VAL A 384 24.91 17.03 -3.91
C VAL A 384 24.39 18.44 -3.64
N GLU A 385 25.29 19.40 -3.47
CA GLU A 385 24.93 20.82 -3.32
C GLU A 385 25.27 21.61 -4.58
N ARG A 386 24.31 22.43 -5.03
CA ARG A 386 24.42 23.29 -6.21
C ARG A 386 23.91 24.68 -5.91
N GLN A 387 24.54 25.67 -6.54
CA GLN A 387 24.10 27.06 -6.50
C GLN A 387 23.62 27.46 -7.89
N PRO A 388 22.59 28.31 -8.02
CA PRO A 388 22.23 28.93 -9.29
C PRO A 388 23.40 29.82 -9.74
N ARG A 389 24.26 29.32 -10.63
CA ARG A 389 25.35 30.11 -11.22
C ARG A 389 24.86 30.75 -12.52
N ASP A 390 25.34 31.97 -12.76
CA ASP A 390 25.20 32.62 -14.05
C ASP A 390 26.05 31.87 -15.10
N GLY A 391 25.38 31.06 -15.94
CA GLY A 391 25.86 30.70 -17.27
C GLY A 391 27.22 29.99 -17.36
N GLN A 392 27.52 29.00 -16.53
CA GLN A 392 28.67 28.12 -16.80
C GLN A 392 28.26 26.65 -16.94
N SER A 393 28.69 26.12 -18.09
CA SER A 393 28.60 24.76 -18.57
C SER A 393 28.77 23.75 -17.45
N GLN A 394 27.89 22.75 -17.45
CA GLN A 394 28.21 21.46 -16.91
C GLN A 394 29.61 21.09 -17.42
N GLY A 395 30.52 20.68 -16.53
CA GLY A 395 31.78 20.10 -17.01
C GLY A 395 31.43 18.98 -17.99
N ALA A 396 32.18 18.83 -19.07
CA ALA A 396 31.92 17.85 -20.13
C ALA A 396 31.77 16.38 -19.64
N ASP A 397 32.10 16.11 -18.37
CA ASP A 397 31.99 14.81 -17.70
C ASP A 397 30.72 14.66 -16.81
N SER A 398 29.80 15.63 -16.80
CA SER A 398 28.56 15.59 -16.01
C SER A 398 27.45 14.85 -16.78
N TYR A 399 27.18 13.60 -16.39
CA TYR A 399 25.97 12.90 -16.83
C TYR A 399 24.82 13.17 -15.85
N PRO A 400 23.81 13.98 -16.21
CA PRO A 400 22.69 14.25 -15.33
C PRO A 400 21.90 12.96 -15.05
N ARG A 401 21.69 12.66 -13.77
CA ARG A 401 20.93 11.47 -13.33
C ARG A 401 19.42 11.64 -13.43
N ALA A 402 18.96 12.85 -13.70
CA ALA A 402 17.56 13.17 -13.90
C ALA A 402 17.39 14.00 -15.17
N ARG A 403 16.18 13.93 -15.73
CA ARG A 403 15.80 14.70 -16.90
C ARG A 403 14.70 15.69 -16.54
N TYR A 404 14.96 16.97 -16.74
CA TYR A 404 13.97 18.02 -16.52
C TYR A 404 13.23 18.36 -17.82
N LEU A 405 11.90 18.28 -17.78
CA LEU A 405 11.03 18.68 -18.87
C LEU A 405 10.31 19.97 -18.44
N SER A 406 10.73 21.11 -19.01
CA SER A 406 10.12 22.39 -18.68
C SER A 406 8.70 22.49 -19.24
N GLN A 407 7.85 23.33 -18.63
CA GLN A 407 6.49 23.55 -19.14
C GLN A 407 6.51 24.05 -20.59
N LYS A 408 7.36 25.03 -20.90
CA LYS A 408 7.49 25.57 -22.27
C LYS A 408 7.90 24.48 -23.26
N PHE A 409 8.86 23.63 -22.87
CA PHE A 409 9.29 22.50 -23.70
C PHE A 409 8.13 21.55 -24.01
N VAL A 410 7.31 21.21 -23.00
CA VAL A 410 6.12 20.37 -23.20
C VAL A 410 5.05 21.08 -24.03
N ASP A 411 4.82 22.37 -23.78
CA ASP A 411 3.86 23.18 -24.53
C ASP A 411 4.27 23.29 -26.02
N ASP A 412 5.55 23.53 -26.32
CA ASP A 412 6.08 23.58 -27.69
C ASP A 412 5.92 22.22 -28.39
N LEU A 413 6.14 21.14 -27.66
CA LEU A 413 5.97 19.76 -28.13
C LEU A 413 4.50 19.40 -28.38
N CYS A 414 3.56 19.96 -27.61
CA CYS A 414 2.12 19.73 -27.73
C CYS A 414 1.39 20.74 -28.65
N ALA A 415 1.93 21.94 -28.87
CA ALA A 415 1.33 22.98 -29.72
C ALA A 415 1.46 22.68 -31.23
N ALA A 416 2.26 21.68 -31.60
CA ALA A 416 2.44 21.25 -32.98
C ALA A 416 1.19 20.49 -33.49
N VAL A 417 0.34 21.19 -34.26
CA VAL A 417 -0.91 20.68 -34.87
C VAL A 417 -0.68 19.63 -35.99
N ARG A 418 0.58 19.30 -36.30
CA ARG A 418 0.98 18.15 -37.12
C ARG A 418 2.26 17.59 -36.51
N VAL A 419 2.46 16.27 -36.54
CA VAL A 419 3.74 15.63 -36.18
C VAL A 419 4.83 16.26 -37.06
N THR A 420 5.60 17.20 -36.51
CA THR A 420 6.76 17.83 -37.17
C THR A 420 8.05 17.47 -36.45
N ASP A 421 9.15 17.70 -37.16
CA ASP A 421 10.51 17.25 -36.90
C ASP A 421 10.97 17.34 -35.43
N GLY A 422 10.62 18.37 -34.65
CA GLY A 422 11.10 18.50 -33.26
C GLY A 422 10.64 17.41 -32.27
N LEU A 423 9.38 16.93 -32.34
CA LEU A 423 8.94 15.80 -31.52
C LEU A 423 9.54 14.49 -32.04
N LEU A 424 9.68 14.38 -33.36
CA LEU A 424 10.30 13.23 -34.02
C LEU A 424 11.77 13.11 -33.63
N GLU A 425 12.55 14.20 -33.74
CA GLU A 425 13.94 14.33 -33.32
C GLU A 425 14.10 13.94 -31.86
N GLU A 426 13.19 14.37 -30.99
CA GLU A 426 13.26 14.01 -29.57
C GLU A 426 12.94 12.53 -29.33
N ILE A 427 11.92 11.98 -29.98
CA ILE A 427 11.61 10.54 -29.93
C ILE A 427 12.79 9.72 -30.48
N GLN A 428 13.35 10.14 -31.62
CA GLN A 428 14.50 9.53 -32.28
C GLN A 428 15.73 9.57 -31.36
N ARG A 429 16.01 10.71 -30.73
CA ARG A 429 17.09 10.85 -29.75
C ARG A 429 16.89 9.92 -28.56
N VAL A 430 15.69 9.83 -28.00
CA VAL A 430 15.37 8.92 -26.88
C VAL A 430 15.54 7.46 -27.30
N ILE A 431 15.05 7.08 -28.48
CA ILE A 431 15.25 5.71 -29.01
C ILE A 431 16.74 5.42 -29.15
N PHE A 432 17.52 6.36 -29.69
CA PHE A 432 18.96 6.20 -29.85
C PHE A 432 19.70 6.11 -28.50
N GLU A 433 19.36 6.96 -27.53
CA GLU A 433 19.92 6.93 -26.18
C GLU A 433 19.57 5.63 -25.43
N ALA A 434 18.43 5.01 -25.73
CA ALA A 434 18.03 3.73 -25.15
C ALA A 434 18.83 2.53 -25.70
N HIS A 435 19.48 2.65 -26.87
CA HIS A 435 20.31 1.58 -27.41
C HIS A 435 21.64 1.49 -26.64
N PRO A 436 22.11 0.28 -26.27
CA PRO A 436 23.47 0.05 -25.78
C PRO A 436 24.52 0.58 -26.75
N LEU A 437 25.67 1.05 -26.26
CA LEU A 437 26.74 1.56 -27.13
C LEU A 437 27.20 0.56 -28.19
N SER A 438 27.13 -0.75 -27.90
CA SER A 438 27.43 -1.83 -28.85
C SER A 438 26.46 -1.86 -30.04
N ASP A 439 25.22 -1.41 -29.83
CA ASP A 439 24.12 -1.55 -30.78
C ASP A 439 23.90 -0.24 -31.58
N ARG A 440 24.69 0.79 -31.27
CA ARG A 440 24.72 2.07 -32.00
C ARG A 440 25.67 2.03 -33.20
N ASP A 441 26.36 0.91 -33.44
CA ASP A 441 27.17 0.66 -34.64
C ASP A 441 28.18 1.79 -34.97
N GLY A 442 28.70 2.48 -33.94
CA GLY A 442 29.65 3.59 -34.08
C GLY A 442 29.06 4.95 -34.51
N THR A 443 27.74 5.05 -34.61
CA THR A 443 27.03 6.27 -35.00
C THR A 443 26.84 7.23 -33.81
N SER A 444 26.60 8.51 -34.11
CA SER A 444 26.46 9.59 -33.13
C SER A 444 25.03 10.11 -32.98
N SER A 445 24.13 9.74 -33.88
CA SER A 445 22.73 10.14 -33.88
C SER A 445 21.80 9.02 -34.38
N PHE A 446 20.51 9.16 -34.10
CA PHE A 446 19.49 8.23 -34.59
C PHE A 446 19.45 8.17 -36.11
N ASP A 447 19.57 9.31 -36.80
CA ASP A 447 19.46 9.36 -38.26
C ASP A 447 20.64 8.66 -38.93
N GLU A 448 21.86 8.79 -38.39
CA GLU A 448 23.02 8.02 -38.85
C GLU A 448 22.82 6.51 -38.68
N LEU A 449 22.29 6.09 -37.52
CA LEU A 449 22.00 4.67 -37.26
C LEU A 449 20.90 4.14 -38.19
N LEU A 450 19.86 4.93 -38.41
CA LEU A 450 18.76 4.59 -39.30
C LEU A 450 19.26 4.45 -40.74
N ASP A 451 20.02 5.43 -41.25
CA ASP A 451 20.56 5.36 -42.61
C ASP A 451 21.52 4.19 -42.78
N LEU A 452 22.40 3.91 -41.80
CA LEU A 452 23.28 2.75 -41.84
C LEU A 452 22.49 1.44 -42.02
N ARG A 453 21.44 1.24 -41.21
CA ARG A 453 20.63 0.01 -41.25
C ARG A 453 19.72 -0.07 -42.47
N VAL A 454 19.18 1.06 -42.91
CA VAL A 454 18.26 1.13 -44.06
C VAL A 454 19.00 1.02 -45.39
N THR A 455 20.28 1.43 -45.46
CA THR A 455 21.09 1.34 -46.69
C THR A 455 21.16 -0.08 -47.23
N VAL A 456 21.33 -1.09 -46.36
CA VAL A 456 21.35 -2.51 -46.76
C VAL A 456 20.06 -2.93 -47.46
N PHE A 457 18.91 -2.48 -46.96
CA PHE A 457 17.61 -2.78 -47.56
C PHE A 457 17.34 -1.97 -48.83
N ARG A 458 17.77 -0.70 -48.89
CA ARG A 458 17.68 0.14 -50.10
C ARG A 458 18.49 -0.46 -51.25
N GLU A 459 19.71 -0.94 -50.97
CA GLU A 459 20.54 -1.62 -51.98
C GLU A 459 19.92 -2.93 -52.46
N SER A 460 19.32 -3.72 -51.55
CA SER A 460 18.62 -4.95 -51.93
C SER A 460 17.44 -4.66 -52.84
N ARG A 461 16.62 -3.64 -52.51
CA ARG A 461 15.47 -3.25 -53.32
C ARG A 461 15.87 -2.76 -54.71
N LEU A 462 16.93 -1.95 -54.80
CA LEU A 462 17.47 -1.48 -56.09
C LEU A 462 17.99 -2.63 -56.96
N ARG A 463 18.59 -3.67 -56.37
CA ARG A 463 19.00 -4.88 -57.12
C ARG A 463 17.80 -5.67 -57.65
N GLU A 464 16.73 -5.77 -56.87
CA GLU A 464 15.49 -6.44 -57.30
C GLU A 464 14.75 -5.66 -58.39
N GLU A 465 14.64 -4.34 -58.25
CA GLU A 465 14.07 -3.45 -59.27
C GLU A 465 14.87 -3.54 -60.58
N ALA A 466 16.21 -3.50 -60.51
CA ALA A 466 17.07 -3.66 -61.68
C ALA A 466 17.03 -5.07 -62.30
N ALA A 467 16.67 -6.10 -61.52
CA ALA A 467 16.47 -7.46 -62.03
C ALA A 467 15.11 -7.60 -62.75
N LEU A 468 14.09 -6.86 -62.31
CA LEU A 468 12.76 -6.83 -62.92
C LEU A 468 12.73 -6.02 -64.23
N GLU A 469 13.55 -4.98 -64.37
CA GLU A 469 13.69 -4.21 -65.62
C GLU A 469 14.48 -4.95 -66.73
N ARG A 470 15.09 -6.09 -66.41
CA ARG A 470 15.86 -6.93 -67.36
C ARG A 470 15.08 -8.15 -67.88
N VAL A 471 13.79 -8.26 -67.55
CA VAL A 471 12.83 -9.23 -68.08
C VAL A 471 11.88 -8.51 -69.01
#